data_AF-J6HZ52-F1
#
_entry.id   AF-J6HZ52-F1
#
_cell.length_a   1.000
_cell.length_b   1.000
_cell.length_c   1.000
_cell.angle_alpha   90.00
_cell.angle_beta   90.00
_cell.angle_gamma   90.00
#
_symmetry.space_group_name_H-M   'P 1'
#
loop_
_entity.id
_entity.type
_entity.pdbx_description
1 polymer ?
#
loop_
_entity_poly.entity_id
_entity_poly.type
_entity_poly.pdbx_seq_one_letter_code
_entity_poly.pdbx_strand_id
1 'polypeptide(L)' 'MKGVYGGTYRLFERLRKQTSGTTFSYVDLNDLASVERHIQENTGLIWIETPTNPLLELVDIEAVCQVAKSRGIMSCG' A
#
# COMPACT_ATOMS: atom_id res chain seq x y z
N MET A 1 1.67 15.18 5.85
CA MET A 1 1.08 13.88 6.24
C MET A 1 -0.44 14.01 6.13
N LYS A 2 -0.97 13.80 4.91
CA LYS A 2 -2.41 13.78 4.62
C LYS A 2 -2.76 12.34 4.25
N GLY A 3 -3.89 11.82 4.71
CA GLY A 3 -4.48 10.61 4.13
C GLY A 3 -4.76 9.44 5.07
N VAL A 4 -3.82 9.05 5.93
CA VAL A 4 -3.94 7.76 6.64
C VAL A 4 -4.43 7.98 8.07
N TYR A 5 -5.75 7.89 8.32
CA TYR A 5 -6.30 7.96 9.68
C TYR A 5 -6.89 6.61 10.13
N GLY A 6 -6.19 5.99 11.09
CA GLY A 6 -6.79 5.16 12.14
C GLY A 6 -7.04 3.69 11.81
N GLY A 7 -7.92 3.37 10.85
CA GLY A 7 -8.44 2.01 10.67
C GLY A 7 -7.41 1.03 10.11
N THR A 8 -6.95 1.29 8.90
CA THR A 8 -5.94 0.51 8.17
C THR A 8 -4.59 0.54 8.89
N TYR A 9 -4.18 1.69 9.43
CA TYR A 9 -2.98 1.78 10.28
C TYR A 9 -3.09 0.93 11.56
N ARG A 10 -4.24 0.90 12.24
CA ARG A 10 -4.45 0.04 13.42
C ARG A 10 -4.50 -1.44 13.05
N LEU A 11 -5.09 -1.79 11.91
CA LEU A 11 -5.11 -3.17 11.41
C LEU A 11 -3.69 -3.64 11.08
N PHE A 12 -2.93 -2.86 10.32
CA PHE A 12 -1.55 -3.18 9.97
C PHE A 12 -0.60 -3.09 11.15
N GLU A 13 -0.76 -2.17 12.10
CA GLU A 13 0.02 -2.16 13.35
C GLU A 13 -0.32 -3.37 14.24
N ARG A 14 -1.59 -3.80 14.28
CA ARG A 14 -1.99 -5.01 15.00
C ARG A 14 -1.44 -6.27 14.34
N LEU A 15 -1.53 -6.36 13.02
CA LEU A 15 -0.94 -7.46 12.24
C LEU A 15 0.58 -7.45 12.36
N ARG A 16 1.25 -6.31 12.23
CA ARG A 16 2.69 -6.14 12.45
C ARG A 16 3.12 -6.58 13.85
N LYS A 17 2.30 -6.32 14.88
CA LYS A 17 2.55 -6.84 16.24
C LYS A 17 2.35 -8.36 16.36
N GLN A 18 1.49 -8.95 15.53
CA GLN A 18 1.20 -10.39 15.53
C GLN A 18 2.12 -11.20 14.61
N THR A 19 2.62 -10.59 13.53
CA THR A 19 3.50 -11.21 12.53
C THR A 19 4.92 -10.70 12.78
N SER A 20 5.68 -11.43 13.60
CA SER A 20 7.05 -11.09 13.95
C SER A 20 7.96 -11.13 12.70
N GLY A 21 8.08 -10.01 11.98
CA GLY A 21 9.03 -9.85 10.87
C GLY A 21 8.51 -9.11 9.64
N THR A 22 7.20 -8.85 9.51
CA THR A 22 6.67 -8.15 8.33
C THR A 22 6.75 -6.63 8.50
N THR A 23 7.41 -5.97 7.55
CA THR A 23 7.53 -4.51 7.46
C THR A 23 6.49 -3.95 6.50
N PHE A 24 5.92 -2.79 6.84
CA PHE A 24 4.91 -2.11 6.03
C PHE A 24 5.36 -0.68 5.75
N SER A 25 5.18 -0.22 4.51
CA SER A 25 5.38 1.17 4.11
C SER A 25 4.03 1.75 3.67
N TYR A 26 3.71 2.94 4.19
CA TYR A 26 2.48 3.64 3.83
C TYR A 26 2.82 4.68 2.76
N VAL A 27 2.19 4.54 1.59
CA VAL A 27 2.47 5.37 0.42
C VAL A 27 1.14 5.82 -0.17
N ASP A 28 1.12 7.04 -0.71
CA ASP A 28 0.00 7.49 -1.53
C ASP A 28 0.04 6.74 -2.87
N LEU A 29 -0.99 5.94 -3.12
CA LEU A 29 -1.10 5.12 -4.33
C LEU A 29 -1.46 5.94 -5.58
N ASN A 30 -1.93 7.18 -5.40
CA ASN A 30 -2.14 8.11 -6.53
C ASN A 30 -0.84 8.81 -6.96
N ASP A 31 0.23 8.76 -6.16
CA ASP A 31 1.58 9.20 -6.55
C ASP A 31 2.43 7.97 -6.91
N LEU A 32 2.32 7.52 -8.17
CA LEU A 32 3.07 6.36 -8.67
C LEU A 32 4.59 6.53 -8.52
N ALA A 33 5.11 7.75 -8.64
CA ALA A 33 6.54 8.02 -8.43
C ALA A 33 6.92 7.85 -6.95
N SER A 34 6.02 8.16 -6.02
CA SER A 34 6.20 7.80 -4.61
C SER A 34 6.12 6.29 -4.39
N VAL A 35 5.18 5.59 -5.04
CA VAL A 35 5.08 4.11 -4.98
C VAL A 35 6.40 3.47 -5.39
N GLU A 36 6.94 3.83 -6.56
CA GLU A 36 8.19 3.27 -7.07
C GLU A 36 9.39 3.52 -6.13
N ARG A 37 9.45 4.70 -5.50
CA ARG A 37 10.53 5.05 -4.56
C ARG A 37 10.48 4.27 -3.25
N HIS A 38 9.30 3.79 -2.86
CA HIS A 38 9.12 3.05 -1.61
C HIS A 38 9.15 1.53 -1.80
N ILE A 39 9.19 1.04 -3.04
CA ILE A 39 9.45 -0.37 -3.32
C ILE A 39 10.87 -0.72 -2.89
N GLN A 40 10.98 -1.68 -1.98
CA GLN A 40 12.22 -2.26 -1.47
C GLN A 40 12.39 -3.69 -1.98
N GLU A 41 13.60 -4.23 -1.89
CA GLU A 41 13.90 -5.61 -2.34
C GLU A 41 13.06 -6.68 -1.63
N ASN A 42 12.60 -6.42 -0.40
CA ASN A 42 11.73 -7.29 0.38
C ASN A 42 10.23 -7.04 0.16
N THR A 43 9.85 -6.15 -0.78
CA THR A 43 8.44 -5.83 -1.03
C THR A 43 7.77 -6.95 -1.81
N GLY A 44 7.00 -7.79 -1.12
CA GLY A 44 6.28 -8.92 -1.73
C GLY A 44 4.82 -8.63 -2.12
N LEU A 45 4.23 -7.55 -1.58
CA LEU A 45 2.80 -7.24 -1.74
C LEU A 45 2.56 -5.72 -1.77
N ILE A 46 1.73 -5.27 -2.72
CA ILE A 46 1.09 -3.95 -2.68
C ILE A 46 -0.40 -4.17 -2.35
N TRP A 47 -0.84 -3.58 -1.24
CA TRP A 47 -2.23 -3.62 -0.77
C TRP A 47 -2.94 -2.34 -1.18
N ILE A 48 -4.01 -2.46 -1.96
CA ILE A 48 -4.79 -1.34 -2.47
C ILE A 48 -6.14 -1.33 -1.76
N GLU A 49 -6.54 -0.18 -1.20
CA GLU A 49 -7.88 0.04 -0.66
C GLU A 49 -8.57 1.18 -1.41
N THR A 50 -9.55 0.84 -2.26
CA THR A 50 -10.39 1.81 -2.96
C THR A 50 -11.88 1.44 -2.82
N PRO A 51 -12.75 2.39 -2.41
CA PRO A 51 -12.44 3.77 -2.04
C PRO A 51 -11.71 3.87 -0.68
N THR A 52 -10.70 4.73 -0.58
CA THR A 52 -9.85 4.84 0.63
C THR A 52 -10.63 5.50 1.76
N ASN A 53 -11.12 4.71 2.72
CA ASN A 53 -11.90 5.20 3.86
C ASN A 53 -11.00 6.02 4.83
N PRO A 54 -11.40 7.22 5.30
CA PRO A 54 -12.68 7.92 5.13
C PRO A 54 -12.72 8.97 4.01
N LEU A 55 -11.62 9.16 3.29
CA LEU A 55 -11.48 10.21 2.28
C LEU A 55 -12.19 9.86 0.96
N LEU A 56 -12.63 8.60 0.80
CA LEU A 56 -13.25 8.06 -0.41
C LEU A 56 -12.41 8.30 -1.67
N GLU A 57 -11.10 8.38 -1.51
CA GLU A 57 -10.19 8.58 -2.62
C GLU A 57 -10.21 7.35 -3.51
N LEU A 58 -10.39 7.58 -4.81
CA LEU A 58 -10.28 6.55 -5.82
C LEU A 58 -8.80 6.39 -6.15
N VAL A 59 -8.32 5.15 -6.06
CA VAL A 59 -7.00 4.77 -6.52
C VAL A 59 -7.13 4.13 -7.90
N ASP A 60 -6.24 4.52 -8.81
CA ASP A 60 -6.10 3.84 -10.10
C ASP A 60 -5.46 2.47 -9.90
N ILE A 61 -6.31 1.45 -9.70
CA ILE A 61 -5.89 0.06 -9.47
C ILE A 61 -5.04 -0.44 -10.65
N GLU A 62 -5.40 -0.07 -11.88
CA GLU A 62 -4.71 -0.54 -13.08
C GLU A 62 -3.28 0.00 -13.12
N ALA A 63 -3.11 1.30 -12.88
CA ALA A 63 -1.79 1.92 -12.83
C ALA A 63 -0.89 1.30 -11.73
N VAL A 64 -1.43 1.09 -10.53
CA VAL A 64 -0.67 0.46 -9.43
C VAL A 64 -0.34 -1.00 -9.76
N CYS A 65 -1.25 -1.76 -10.36
CA CYS A 65 -1.00 -3.13 -10.79
C CYS A 65 0.07 -3.21 -11.87
N GLN A 66 0.14 -2.24 -12.80
CA GLN A 66 1.20 -2.18 -13.79
C GLN A 66 2.58 -1.95 -13.15
N VAL A 67 2.67 -1.05 -12.17
CA VAL A 67 3.90 -0.84 -11.39
C VAL A 67 4.29 -2.12 -10.66
N ALA A 68 3.34 -2.78 -9.97
CA ALA A 68 3.59 -4.04 -9.27
C ALA A 68 4.12 -5.14 -10.21
N LYS A 69 3.45 -5.34 -11.35
CA LYS A 69 3.85 -6.31 -12.38
C LYS A 69 5.23 -6.04 -12.95
N SER A 70 5.57 -4.76 -13.21
CA SER A 70 6.89 -4.39 -13.72
C SER A 70 8.04 -4.76 -12.78
N ARG A 71 7.75 -4.91 -11.49
CA ARG A 71 8.70 -5.28 -10.42
C ARG A 71 8.55 -6.73 -9.92
N GLY A 72 7.63 -7.51 -10.49
CA GLY A 72 7.36 -8.89 -10.06
C GLY A 72 6.67 -9.00 -8.69
N ILE A 73 5.98 -7.94 -8.25
CA ILE A 73 5.32 -7.86 -6.95
C ILE A 73 3.85 -8.27 -7.09
N MET A 74 3.29 -8.95 -6.08
CA MET A 74 1.86 -9.23 -6.05
C MET A 74 1.06 -7.97 -5.71
N SER A 75 -0.01 -7.69 -6.45
CA SER A 75 -0.98 -6.65 -6.15
C SER A 75 -2.31 -7.28 -5.71
N CYS A 76 -2.83 -6.90 -4.54
CA CYS A 76 -4.17 -7.27 -4.09
C CYS A 76 -5.02 -6.00 -3.99
N GLY A 77 -6.18 -6.01 -4.65
CA GLY A 77 -7.22 -4.98 -4.54
C GLY A 77 -8.52 -5.57 -4.04
#